data_AF-A0A150SNC3-F1
#
_entry.id   AF-A0A150SNC3-F1
#
_cell.length_a   1.000
_cell.length_b   1.000
_cell.length_c   1.000
_cell.angle_alpha   90.00
_cell.angle_beta   90.00
_cell.angle_gamma   90.00
#
_symmetry.space_group_name_H-M   'P 1'
#
loop_
_entity.id
_entity.type
_entity.pdbx_description
1 polymer ?
#
loop_
_entity_poly.entity_id
_entity_poly.type
_entity_poly.pdbx_seq_one_letter_code
_entity_poly.pdbx_strand_id
1 'polypeptide(L)'
;MLFDATHVAFDPPTADRLVQLGATNVVRASDCLVIGPSRRDAVEHIRLREAWRSLSEDHSDRDELGEKWDRLYSPDVRWKPPVVLWVSVSLHERVNLWRACSWLKHIGIACGDVIVAEFEFVYGTRTSPPAPPVARRFNCSASVADHLDKVLLGRLGEARPWPVERYDRAARLWESYADEDLLPFVESCIAGVEGFPELAPLWGLLSSFFPRKTTEGTLRLGRLDELILTILSAEEYQTDVSVFCHKSQPGVELRELLSCTGDLFLEDRLAQWARHASSAFVERAPGPNPEEPMKSFVYRLTERGMRLRDKGLNQLTDAPSLPIAGAEAYSPSAPLVLLEDGRLARL
;
A
#
# COMPACT_ATOMS: atom_id res chain seq x y z
N MET A 1 -10.98 1.54 32.44
CA MET A 1 -11.91 0.84 31.53
C MET A 1 -11.42 0.81 30.09
N LEU A 2 -10.90 1.90 29.49
CA LEU A 2 -10.40 1.86 28.10
C LEU A 2 -9.06 1.14 27.91
N PHE A 3 -8.26 0.88 28.95
CA PHE A 3 -7.01 0.07 28.84
C PHE A 3 -7.26 -1.44 28.74
N ASP A 4 -8.46 -1.90 29.10
CA ASP A 4 -8.91 -3.29 28.98
C ASP A 4 -9.65 -3.55 27.66
N ALA A 5 -9.84 -2.51 26.85
CA ALA A 5 -10.44 -2.57 25.53
C ALA A 5 -9.55 -3.33 24.56
N THR A 6 -10.12 -3.80 23.45
CA THR A 6 -9.31 -4.32 22.33
C THR A 6 -8.85 -3.15 21.49
N HIS A 7 -7.54 -2.91 21.40
CA HIS A 7 -6.98 -1.85 20.57
C HIS A 7 -6.44 -2.41 19.27
N VAL A 8 -6.86 -1.86 18.13
CA VAL A 8 -6.35 -2.23 16.81
C VAL A 8 -5.38 -1.15 16.34
N ALA A 9 -4.15 -1.54 16.08
CA ALA A 9 -3.10 -0.68 15.54
C ALA A 9 -2.78 -1.08 14.11
N PHE A 10 -2.66 -0.10 13.21
CA PHE A 10 -2.42 -0.32 11.79
C PHE A 10 -0.95 -0.22 11.38
N ASP A 11 -0.06 0.06 12.33
CA ASP A 11 1.39 0.07 12.17
C ASP A 11 2.10 -0.42 13.46
N PRO A 12 3.32 -0.99 13.35
CA PRO A 12 4.05 -1.50 14.51
C PRO A 12 4.39 -0.43 15.57
N PRO A 13 4.88 0.78 15.21
CA PRO A 13 5.14 1.83 16.18
C PRO A 13 3.91 2.17 17.06
N THR A 14 2.71 2.25 16.46
CA THR A 14 1.48 2.47 17.22
C THR A 14 1.18 1.32 18.16
N ALA A 15 1.31 0.07 17.71
CA ALA A 15 1.07 -1.10 18.55
C ALA A 15 1.97 -1.10 19.80
N ASP A 16 3.27 -0.88 19.61
CA ASP A 16 4.26 -0.84 20.69
C ASP A 16 3.99 0.34 21.63
N ARG A 17 3.58 1.49 21.08
CA ARG A 17 3.24 2.67 21.90
C ARG A 17 2.01 2.44 22.77
N LEU A 18 1.00 1.74 22.28
CA LEU A 18 -0.19 1.40 23.05
C LEU A 18 0.13 0.45 24.21
N VAL A 19 1.00 -0.54 23.99
CA VAL A 19 1.49 -1.43 25.06
C VAL A 19 2.24 -0.62 26.13
N GLN A 20 3.11 0.31 25.73
CA GLN A 20 3.81 1.20 26.67
C GLN A 20 2.86 2.08 27.50
N LEU A 21 1.71 2.46 26.93
CA LEU A 21 0.66 3.20 27.61
C LEU A 21 -0.20 2.33 28.55
N GLY A 22 0.01 1.01 28.57
CA GLY A 22 -0.68 0.08 29.45
C GLY A 22 -1.87 -0.63 28.80
N ALA A 23 -2.02 -0.59 27.47
CA ALA A 23 -3.02 -1.42 26.78
C ALA A 23 -2.68 -2.90 26.94
N THR A 24 -3.64 -3.70 27.39
CA THR A 24 -3.44 -5.13 27.67
C THR A 24 -3.85 -6.05 26.51
N ASN A 25 -4.63 -5.53 25.56
CA ASN A 25 -5.09 -6.27 24.38
C ASN A 25 -4.87 -5.43 23.12
N VAL A 26 -3.76 -5.67 22.42
CA VAL A 26 -3.41 -4.97 21.18
C VAL A 26 -3.41 -5.96 20.02
N VAL A 27 -4.23 -5.69 19.02
CA VAL A 27 -4.31 -6.41 17.75
C VAL A 27 -3.56 -5.61 16.70
N ARG A 28 -2.47 -6.19 16.20
CA ARG A 28 -1.75 -5.62 15.05
C ARG A 28 -2.53 -5.96 13.78
N ALA A 29 -2.95 -4.95 13.03
CA ALA A 29 -3.62 -5.07 11.74
C ALA A 29 -2.79 -4.37 10.66
N SER A 30 -1.48 -4.61 10.67
CA SER A 30 -0.49 -3.89 9.87
C SER A 30 -0.20 -4.65 8.57
N ASP A 31 -0.78 -4.17 7.47
CA ASP A 31 -0.44 -4.62 6.12
C ASP A 31 -0.37 -3.45 5.13
N CYS A 32 0.60 -3.46 4.21
CA CYS A 32 0.66 -2.52 3.10
C CYS A 32 -0.28 -3.00 1.99
N LEU A 33 -1.54 -2.58 2.07
CA LEU A 33 -2.59 -3.01 1.15
C LEU A 33 -2.63 -2.23 -0.18
N VAL A 34 -1.85 -1.14 -0.29
CA VAL A 34 -1.72 -0.34 -1.53
C VAL A 34 -1.19 -1.18 -2.70
N ILE A 35 -0.35 -2.17 -2.41
CA ILE A 35 0.21 -3.12 -3.36
C ILE A 35 -0.08 -4.55 -2.94
N GLY A 36 -0.06 -5.46 -3.90
CA GLY A 36 -0.35 -6.87 -3.70
C GLY A 36 -1.86 -7.15 -3.68
N PRO A 37 -2.25 -8.43 -3.65
CA PRO A 37 -3.63 -8.84 -3.80
C PRO A 37 -4.44 -8.50 -2.56
N SER A 38 -5.71 -8.12 -2.73
CA SER A 38 -6.71 -8.02 -1.66
C SER A 38 -7.94 -8.83 -2.04
N ARG A 39 -8.51 -9.56 -1.08
CA ARG A 39 -9.79 -10.28 -1.23
C ARG A 39 -10.75 -9.95 -0.11
N ARG A 40 -12.05 -10.04 -0.44
CA ARG A 40 -13.15 -9.87 0.52
C ARG A 40 -13.19 -10.99 1.54
N ASP A 41 -13.03 -12.23 1.08
CA ASP A 41 -12.95 -13.40 1.95
C ASP A 41 -11.64 -13.38 2.73
N ALA A 42 -11.73 -13.48 4.06
CA ALA A 42 -10.58 -13.36 4.94
C ALA A 42 -9.56 -14.51 4.74
N VAL A 43 -10.04 -15.73 4.48
CA VAL A 43 -9.17 -16.91 4.30
C VAL A 43 -8.42 -16.80 2.97
N GLU A 44 -9.14 -16.45 1.91
CA GLU A 44 -8.54 -16.22 0.60
C GLU A 44 -7.57 -15.04 0.63
N HIS A 45 -7.93 -13.94 1.32
CA HIS A 45 -7.07 -12.78 1.51
C HIS A 45 -5.73 -13.19 2.14
N ILE A 46 -5.76 -13.85 3.30
CA ILE A 46 -4.55 -14.31 3.99
C ILE A 46 -3.70 -15.17 3.07
N ARG A 47 -4.31 -16.18 2.43
CA ARG A 47 -3.59 -17.11 1.54
C ARG A 47 -2.88 -16.40 0.39
N LEU A 48 -3.56 -15.47 -0.28
CA LEU A 48 -2.97 -14.73 -1.40
C LEU A 48 -1.92 -13.70 -0.94
N ARG A 49 -2.11 -13.05 0.22
CA ARG A 49 -1.10 -12.16 0.81
C ARG A 49 0.16 -12.93 1.20
N GLU A 50 0.02 -14.10 1.83
CA GLU A 50 1.15 -14.97 2.18
C GLU A 50 1.91 -15.43 0.94
N ALA A 51 1.19 -15.89 -0.09
CA ALA A 51 1.79 -16.26 -1.36
C ALA A 51 2.53 -15.07 -2.00
N TRP A 52 1.91 -13.89 -2.04
CA TRP A 52 2.52 -12.67 -2.57
C TRP A 52 3.81 -12.28 -1.82
N ARG A 53 3.79 -12.29 -0.48
CA ARG A 53 4.97 -11.97 0.33
C ARG A 53 6.07 -13.01 0.17
N SER A 54 5.73 -14.29 0.01
CA SER A 54 6.70 -15.37 -0.20
C SER A 54 7.42 -15.31 -1.55
N LEU A 55 6.95 -14.49 -2.50
CA LEU A 55 7.64 -14.22 -3.76
C LEU A 55 8.83 -13.26 -3.59
N SER A 56 8.86 -12.53 -2.47
CA SER A 56 10.01 -11.72 -2.08
C SER A 56 11.09 -12.62 -1.50
N GLU A 57 12.34 -12.39 -1.91
CA GLU A 57 13.46 -13.24 -1.53
C GLU A 57 13.83 -13.07 -0.03
N ASP A 58 13.42 -11.98 0.65
CA ASP A 58 13.89 -11.62 2.00
C ASP A 58 12.82 -11.10 3.00
N HIS A 59 11.52 -11.17 2.71
CA HIS A 59 10.48 -10.61 3.60
C HIS A 59 9.86 -11.62 4.58
N SER A 60 10.13 -11.42 5.88
CA SER A 60 9.39 -12.07 6.96
C SER A 60 8.04 -11.39 7.17
N ASP A 61 6.95 -12.17 7.15
CA ASP A 61 5.63 -11.72 7.60
C ASP A 61 5.51 -11.65 9.13
N ARG A 62 6.60 -11.95 9.84
CA ARG A 62 6.71 -12.04 11.29
C ARG A 62 7.74 -11.07 11.85
N ASP A 63 7.53 -10.68 13.11
CA ASP A 63 8.48 -9.92 13.90
C ASP A 63 9.63 -10.79 14.44
N GLU A 64 10.53 -10.16 15.20
CA GLU A 64 11.70 -10.83 15.82
C GLU A 64 11.32 -11.96 16.79
N LEU A 65 10.07 -11.97 17.29
CA LEU A 65 9.52 -13.00 18.18
C LEU A 65 8.77 -14.09 17.39
N GLY A 66 8.73 -13.98 16.06
CA GLY A 66 8.02 -14.90 15.19
C GLY A 66 6.50 -14.65 15.14
N GLU A 67 5.99 -13.55 15.68
CA GLU A 67 4.57 -13.19 15.60
C GLU A 67 4.26 -12.47 14.29
N LYS A 68 3.11 -12.81 13.67
CA LYS A 68 2.68 -12.14 12.45
C LYS A 68 2.43 -10.65 12.66
N TRP A 69 2.87 -9.83 11.72
CA TRP A 69 2.60 -8.39 11.70
C TRP A 69 1.11 -8.05 11.49
N ASP A 70 0.40 -8.90 10.75
CA ASP A 70 -1.05 -8.79 10.55
C ASP A 70 -1.78 -9.94 11.25
N ARG A 71 -2.60 -9.58 12.24
CA ARG A 71 -3.38 -10.52 13.07
C ARG A 71 -4.87 -10.23 13.00
N LEU A 72 -5.33 -9.31 12.15
CA LEU A 72 -6.74 -8.93 12.07
C LEU A 72 -7.68 -10.14 11.92
N TYR A 73 -7.32 -11.06 11.03
CA TYR A 73 -8.08 -12.28 10.75
C TYR A 73 -7.60 -13.51 11.56
N SER A 74 -6.68 -13.34 12.50
CA SER A 74 -6.14 -14.47 13.27
C SER A 74 -7.24 -15.06 14.17
N PRO A 75 -7.40 -16.40 14.18
CA PRO A 75 -8.36 -17.07 15.06
C PRO A 75 -7.99 -16.93 16.55
N ASP A 76 -6.74 -16.56 16.86
CA ASP A 76 -6.26 -16.38 18.23
C ASP A 76 -6.70 -15.04 18.84
N VAL A 77 -7.21 -14.11 18.03
CA VAL A 77 -7.66 -12.80 18.51
C VAL A 77 -8.99 -12.95 19.23
N ARG A 78 -9.00 -12.59 20.51
CA ARG A 78 -10.21 -12.49 21.33
C ARG A 78 -10.72 -11.06 21.32
N TRP A 79 -11.74 -10.82 20.50
CA TRP A 79 -12.42 -9.53 20.40
C TRP A 79 -13.23 -9.24 21.66
N LYS A 80 -12.82 -8.22 22.41
CA LYS A 80 -13.52 -7.71 23.60
C LYS A 80 -13.97 -6.26 23.37
N PRO A 81 -15.29 -6.01 23.31
CA PRO A 81 -15.84 -4.66 23.30
C PRO A 81 -15.46 -3.85 24.56
N PRO A 82 -15.26 -2.51 24.44
CA PRO A 82 -15.20 -1.78 23.17
C PRO A 82 -13.94 -2.11 22.37
N VAL A 83 -14.02 -2.03 21.04
CA VAL A 83 -12.88 -2.13 20.13
C VAL A 83 -12.46 -0.74 19.68
N VAL A 84 -11.21 -0.36 19.91
CA VAL A 84 -10.68 0.97 19.55
C VAL A 84 -9.78 0.85 18.32
N LEU A 85 -10.16 1.48 17.22
CA LEU A 85 -9.37 1.57 15.99
C LEU A 85 -8.57 2.87 16.00
N TRP A 86 -7.24 2.77 15.99
CA TRP A 86 -6.35 3.93 15.99
C TRP A 86 -5.91 4.24 14.57
N VAL A 87 -6.26 5.42 14.07
CA VAL A 87 -6.02 5.77 12.66
C VAL A 87 -5.53 7.21 12.48
N SER A 88 -4.49 7.37 11.68
CA SER A 88 -3.92 8.65 11.24
C SER A 88 -4.46 9.05 9.87
N VAL A 89 -3.87 10.09 9.26
CA VAL A 89 -4.15 10.46 7.87
C VAL A 89 -3.43 9.58 6.84
N SER A 90 -2.66 8.57 7.28
CA SER A 90 -1.95 7.64 6.40
C SER A 90 -2.91 6.83 5.54
N LEU A 91 -2.67 6.79 4.22
CA LEU A 91 -3.48 6.01 3.28
C LEU A 91 -3.47 4.51 3.64
N HIS A 92 -2.35 3.99 4.16
CA HIS A 92 -2.25 2.60 4.62
C HIS A 92 -3.22 2.31 5.75
N GLU A 93 -3.23 3.18 6.75
CA GLU A 93 -4.10 3.01 7.91
C GLU A 93 -5.56 3.19 7.52
N ARG A 94 -5.88 4.06 6.56
CA ARG A 94 -7.25 4.27 6.07
C ARG A 94 -7.80 3.05 5.33
N VAL A 95 -7.01 2.42 4.46
CA VAL A 95 -7.43 1.16 3.80
C VAL A 95 -7.58 0.04 4.85
N ASN A 96 -6.67 -0.04 5.81
CA ASN A 96 -6.78 -1.02 6.91
C ASN A 96 -7.97 -0.75 7.84
N LEU A 97 -8.36 0.51 8.04
CA LEU A 97 -9.56 0.88 8.77
C LEU A 97 -10.81 0.34 8.10
N TRP A 98 -10.93 0.49 6.77
CA TRP A 98 -12.06 -0.08 6.01
C TRP A 98 -12.10 -1.60 6.15
N ARG A 99 -10.93 -2.25 6.00
CA ARG A 99 -10.75 -3.69 6.19
C ARG A 99 -11.20 -4.14 7.59
N ALA A 100 -10.76 -3.43 8.63
CA ALA A 100 -11.12 -3.72 10.02
C ALA A 100 -12.63 -3.52 10.28
N CYS A 101 -13.23 -2.44 9.78
CA CYS A 101 -14.67 -2.22 9.87
C CYS A 101 -15.46 -3.35 9.19
N SER A 102 -15.06 -3.77 7.99
CA SER A 102 -15.68 -4.90 7.29
C SER A 102 -15.57 -6.20 8.09
N TRP A 103 -14.39 -6.48 8.65
CA TRP A 103 -14.16 -7.70 9.43
C TRP A 103 -14.95 -7.73 10.73
N LEU A 104 -14.89 -6.64 11.51
CA LEU A 104 -15.60 -6.51 12.78
C LEU A 104 -17.11 -6.67 12.60
N LYS A 105 -17.65 -6.10 11.52
CA LYS A 105 -19.04 -6.30 11.11
C LYS A 105 -19.33 -7.77 10.78
N HIS A 106 -18.46 -8.42 10.02
CA HIS A 106 -18.61 -9.83 9.63
C HIS A 106 -18.66 -10.77 10.84
N ILE A 107 -17.82 -10.54 11.85
CA ILE A 107 -17.80 -11.34 13.09
C ILE A 107 -18.87 -10.92 14.12
N GLY A 108 -19.73 -9.95 13.78
CA GLY A 108 -20.88 -9.56 14.59
C GLY A 108 -20.61 -8.58 15.74
N ILE A 109 -19.49 -7.86 15.73
CA ILE A 109 -19.28 -6.75 16.67
C ILE A 109 -20.17 -5.58 16.27
N ALA A 110 -20.99 -5.09 17.20
CA ALA A 110 -21.91 -3.99 16.93
C ALA A 110 -21.14 -2.69 16.65
N CYS A 111 -21.60 -1.88 15.70
CA CYS A 111 -20.98 -0.59 15.37
C CYS A 111 -20.86 0.33 16.59
N GLY A 112 -21.83 0.29 17.53
CA GLY A 112 -21.79 1.07 18.77
C GLY A 112 -20.67 0.66 19.74
N ASP A 113 -20.08 -0.52 19.55
CA ASP A 113 -18.95 -1.02 20.34
C ASP A 113 -17.60 -0.76 19.67
N VAL A 114 -17.59 -0.19 18.45
CA VAL A 114 -16.36 0.15 17.72
C VAL A 114 -16.12 1.66 17.80
N ILE A 115 -15.05 2.05 18.48
CA ILE A 115 -14.61 3.43 18.67
C ILE A 115 -13.48 3.72 17.69
N VAL A 116 -13.58 4.81 16.93
CA VAL A 116 -12.50 5.23 16.01
C VAL A 116 -11.80 6.46 16.59
N ALA A 117 -10.51 6.32 16.88
CA ALA A 117 -9.67 7.41 17.34
C ALA A 117 -8.89 7.96 16.14
N GLU A 118 -9.39 9.05 15.54
CA GLU A 118 -8.80 9.69 14.36
C GLU A 118 -7.77 10.75 14.76
N PHE A 119 -6.61 10.71 14.10
CA PHE A 119 -5.48 11.61 14.32
C PHE A 119 -5.11 12.36 13.05
N GLU A 120 -4.74 13.63 13.24
CA GLU A 120 -4.25 14.51 12.17
C GLU A 120 -2.76 14.29 11.92
N PHE A 121 -2.23 14.90 10.88
CA PHE A 121 -0.80 14.86 10.60
C PHE A 121 -0.02 15.69 11.62
N VAL A 122 1.05 15.13 12.18
CA VAL A 122 1.99 15.88 13.03
C VAL A 122 3.19 16.31 12.20
N TYR A 123 3.45 17.62 12.18
CA TYR A 123 4.68 18.14 11.59
C TYR A 123 5.83 18.07 12.61
N GLY A 124 6.94 17.47 12.20
CA GLY A 124 8.24 17.70 12.84
C GLY A 124 8.47 17.00 14.19
N THR A 125 7.85 15.85 14.46
CA THR A 125 8.24 15.07 15.64
C THR A 125 9.34 14.03 15.33
N ARG A 126 10.36 14.12 16.18
CA ARG A 126 11.45 13.19 16.54
C ARG A 126 12.81 13.24 15.85
N THR A 127 13.02 13.58 14.57
CA THR A 127 14.41 13.65 14.03
C THR A 127 14.69 14.54 12.81
N SER A 128 13.73 15.24 12.21
CA SER A 128 14.02 16.06 11.01
C SER A 128 14.02 17.58 11.29
N PRO A 129 15.00 18.34 10.75
CA PRO A 129 15.05 19.78 10.90
C PRO A 129 13.82 20.45 10.27
N PRO A 130 13.49 21.69 10.67
CA PRO A 130 12.32 22.43 10.22
C PRO A 130 12.55 22.96 8.80
N ALA A 131 12.69 22.07 7.82
CA ALA A 131 12.42 22.43 6.44
C ALA A 131 10.90 22.54 6.26
N PRO A 132 10.39 23.51 5.48
CA PRO A 132 8.97 23.50 5.13
C PRO A 132 8.66 22.15 4.50
N PRO A 133 7.62 21.44 4.96
CA PRO A 133 7.30 20.13 4.42
C PRO A 133 7.05 20.32 2.93
N VAL A 134 7.83 19.64 2.09
CA VAL A 134 7.38 19.38 0.72
C VAL A 134 6.05 18.66 0.90
N ALA A 135 4.95 19.31 0.52
CA ALA A 135 3.63 18.71 0.60
C ALA A 135 3.67 17.45 -0.26
N ARG A 136 3.80 16.29 0.40
CA ARG A 136 3.83 15.01 -0.30
C ARG A 136 2.46 14.82 -0.94
N ARG A 137 2.44 14.42 -2.20
CA ARG A 137 1.21 14.13 -2.95
C ARG A 137 0.43 12.98 -2.29
N PHE A 138 1.15 12.06 -1.67
CA PHE A 138 0.61 10.92 -0.94
C PHE A 138 1.15 10.88 0.48
N ASN A 139 0.29 10.58 1.45
CA ASN A 139 0.68 10.45 2.84
C ASN A 139 0.51 9.02 3.31
N CYS A 140 1.60 8.27 3.40
CA CYS A 140 1.60 6.90 3.93
C CYS A 140 2.56 6.72 5.11
N SER A 141 3.22 7.80 5.53
CA SER A 141 4.23 7.79 6.59
C SER A 141 3.74 8.40 7.91
N ALA A 142 2.54 8.99 7.93
CA ALA A 142 1.93 9.40 9.19
C ALA A 142 1.70 8.17 10.07
N SER A 143 1.98 8.28 11.36
CA SER A 143 1.63 7.27 12.35
C SER A 143 0.94 7.91 13.55
N VAL A 144 0.02 7.17 14.18
CA VAL A 144 -0.56 7.57 15.46
C VAL A 144 0.56 7.74 16.51
N ALA A 145 1.61 6.90 16.46
CA ALA A 145 2.76 6.96 17.37
C ALA A 145 3.56 8.27 17.31
N ASP A 146 3.38 9.10 16.28
CA ASP A 146 4.04 10.41 16.16
C ASP A 146 3.52 11.45 17.15
N HIS A 147 2.39 11.16 17.80
CA HIS A 147 1.74 12.03 18.77
C HIS A 147 2.26 11.81 20.20
N LEU A 148 2.24 12.88 21.00
CA LEU A 148 2.55 12.80 22.43
C LEU A 148 1.46 12.02 23.19
N ASP A 149 1.85 11.35 24.28
CA ASP A 149 0.94 10.52 25.10
C ASP A 149 -0.29 11.27 25.59
N LYS A 150 -0.13 12.53 26.02
CA LYS A 150 -1.24 13.37 26.44
C LYS A 150 -2.27 13.60 25.33
N VAL A 151 -1.82 13.64 24.07
CA VAL A 151 -2.70 13.79 22.90
C VAL A 151 -3.41 12.48 22.62
N LEU A 152 -2.69 11.35 22.66
CA LEU A 152 -3.28 10.01 22.50
C LEU A 152 -4.38 9.75 23.54
N LEU A 153 -4.08 9.98 24.82
CA LEU A 153 -5.01 9.77 25.93
C LEU A 153 -6.18 10.76 25.89
N GLY A 154 -5.92 12.03 25.54
CA GLY A 154 -6.96 13.04 25.36
C GLY A 154 -7.93 12.64 24.24
N ARG A 155 -7.41 12.25 23.07
CA ARG A 155 -8.22 11.79 21.95
C ARG A 155 -9.01 10.54 22.27
N LEU A 156 -8.44 9.59 23.00
CA LEU A 156 -9.15 8.39 23.43
C LEU A 156 -10.36 8.72 24.33
N GLY A 157 -10.26 9.73 25.20
CA GLY A 157 -11.38 10.18 26.03
C GLY A 157 -12.52 10.84 25.25
N GLU A 158 -12.19 11.48 24.12
CA GLU A 158 -13.15 12.12 23.22
C GLU A 158 -13.72 11.18 22.16
N ALA A 159 -13.00 10.10 21.84
CA ALA A 159 -13.37 9.19 20.77
C ALA A 159 -14.75 8.57 21.02
N ARG A 160 -15.53 8.46 19.95
CA ARG A 160 -16.88 7.90 19.95
C ARG A 160 -17.02 6.92 18.80
N PRO A 161 -17.99 6.00 18.87
CA PRO A 161 -18.39 5.25 17.70
C PRO A 161 -18.78 6.20 16.56
N TRP A 162 -18.42 5.82 15.34
CA TRP A 162 -18.93 6.51 14.17
C TRP A 162 -20.44 6.33 14.04
N PRO A 163 -21.14 7.27 13.38
CA PRO A 163 -22.50 7.02 12.89
C PRO A 163 -22.54 5.74 12.05
N VAL A 164 -23.62 4.97 12.18
CA VAL A 164 -23.78 3.66 11.52
C VAL A 164 -23.60 3.79 10.02
N GLU A 165 -24.08 4.88 9.41
CA GLU A 165 -23.98 5.15 7.98
C GLU A 165 -22.53 5.32 7.52
N ARG A 166 -21.69 5.97 8.33
CA ARG A 166 -20.25 6.16 8.04
C ARG A 166 -19.50 4.84 8.19
N TYR A 167 -19.79 4.07 9.25
CA TYR A 167 -19.19 2.77 9.48
C TYR A 167 -19.53 1.77 8.37
N ASP A 168 -20.81 1.68 8.00
CA ASP A 168 -21.27 0.82 6.91
C ASP A 168 -20.67 1.22 5.56
N ARG A 169 -20.42 2.52 5.35
CA ARG A 169 -19.74 3.00 4.15
C ARG A 169 -18.28 2.58 4.13
N ALA A 170 -17.57 2.64 5.26
CA ALA A 170 -16.20 2.14 5.36
C ALA A 170 -16.11 0.65 5.04
N ALA A 171 -17.05 -0.17 5.55
CA ALA A 171 -17.11 -1.60 5.20
C ALA A 171 -17.33 -1.81 3.68
N ARG A 172 -18.27 -1.08 3.06
CA ARG A 172 -18.49 -1.15 1.61
C ARG A 172 -17.31 -0.68 0.77
N LEU A 173 -16.53 0.30 1.27
CA LEU A 173 -15.30 0.73 0.59
C LEU A 173 -14.25 -0.39 0.58
N TRP A 174 -14.13 -1.17 1.65
CA TRP A 174 -13.30 -2.38 1.63
C TRP A 174 -13.82 -3.41 0.63
N GLU A 175 -15.13 -3.66 0.62
CA GLU A 175 -15.74 -4.59 -0.31
C GLU A 175 -15.48 -4.20 -1.77
N SER A 176 -15.63 -2.93 -2.14
CA SER A 176 -15.36 -2.48 -3.52
C SER A 176 -13.86 -2.41 -3.82
N TYR A 177 -13.02 -2.05 -2.86
CA TYR A 177 -11.56 -2.06 -2.99
C TYR A 177 -11.02 -3.47 -3.27
N ALA A 178 -11.53 -4.47 -2.56
CA ALA A 178 -11.10 -5.86 -2.68
C ALA A 178 -11.87 -6.66 -3.75
N ASP A 179 -12.71 -6.01 -4.57
CA ASP A 179 -13.38 -6.62 -5.73
C ASP A 179 -12.44 -6.71 -6.92
N GLU A 180 -12.61 -7.75 -7.73
CA GLU A 180 -11.89 -7.91 -9.01
C GLU A 180 -12.33 -6.83 -10.03
N ASP A 181 -13.58 -6.38 -9.96
CA ASP A 181 -14.06 -5.20 -10.66
C ASP A 181 -13.83 -3.93 -9.85
N LEU A 182 -12.69 -3.27 -10.11
CA LEU A 182 -12.28 -2.06 -9.41
C LEU A 182 -13.07 -0.81 -9.84
N LEU A 183 -13.86 -0.86 -10.91
CA LEU A 183 -14.54 0.32 -11.48
C LEU A 183 -15.46 1.05 -10.46
N PRO A 184 -16.33 0.37 -9.69
CA PRO A 184 -17.19 1.05 -8.71
C PRO A 184 -16.40 1.75 -7.60
N PHE A 185 -15.25 1.19 -7.22
CA PHE A 185 -14.33 1.83 -6.26
C PHE A 185 -13.73 3.11 -6.86
N VAL A 186 -13.25 3.04 -8.11
CA VAL A 186 -12.68 4.21 -8.81
C VAL A 186 -13.71 5.33 -8.99
N GLU A 187 -14.94 4.99 -9.36
CA GLU A 187 -16.04 5.95 -9.47
C GLU A 187 -16.30 6.65 -8.14
N SER A 188 -16.27 5.91 -7.02
CA SER A 188 -16.39 6.48 -5.67
C SER A 188 -15.24 7.43 -5.35
N CYS A 189 -14.01 7.10 -5.75
CA CYS A 189 -12.85 7.97 -5.56
C CYS A 189 -12.95 9.28 -6.36
N ILE A 190 -13.42 9.20 -7.60
CA ILE A 190 -13.56 10.36 -8.49
C ILE A 190 -14.71 11.27 -8.03
N ALA A 191 -15.86 10.69 -7.68
CA ALA A 191 -17.02 11.44 -7.20
C ALA A 191 -16.74 12.10 -5.84
N GLY A 192 -15.83 11.52 -5.07
CA GLY A 192 -15.60 11.89 -3.67
C GLY A 192 -16.72 11.36 -2.79
N VAL A 193 -16.35 10.98 -1.57
CA VAL A 193 -17.30 10.45 -0.59
C VAL A 193 -17.16 11.24 0.70
N GLU A 194 -18.28 11.83 1.15
CA GLU A 194 -18.33 12.57 2.40
C GLU A 194 -17.82 11.71 3.57
N GLY A 195 -16.90 12.26 4.35
CA GLY A 195 -16.26 11.59 5.49
C GLY A 195 -15.04 10.72 5.15
N PHE A 196 -14.64 10.67 3.87
CA PHE A 196 -13.50 9.87 3.36
C PHE A 196 -12.60 10.70 2.43
N PRO A 197 -11.92 11.75 2.95
CA PRO A 197 -11.05 12.62 2.15
C PRO A 197 -9.84 11.90 1.53
N GLU A 198 -9.48 10.72 2.04
CA GLU A 198 -8.36 9.92 1.58
C GLU A 198 -8.57 9.27 0.20
N LEU A 199 -9.80 9.22 -0.33
CA LEU A 199 -10.11 8.49 -1.55
C LEU A 199 -9.44 9.09 -2.80
N ALA A 200 -9.45 10.42 -2.93
CA ALA A 200 -8.81 11.10 -4.05
C ALA A 200 -7.28 10.89 -4.09
N PRO A 201 -6.52 11.14 -2.99
CA PRO A 201 -5.09 10.85 -2.98
C PRO A 201 -4.78 9.35 -3.11
N LEU A 202 -5.62 8.46 -2.55
CA LEU A 202 -5.47 7.02 -2.76
C LEU A 202 -5.62 6.64 -4.24
N TRP A 203 -6.63 7.16 -4.94
CA TRP A 203 -6.77 6.91 -6.37
C TRP A 203 -5.61 7.47 -7.18
N GLY A 204 -5.14 8.68 -6.86
CA GLY A 204 -3.95 9.25 -7.49
C GLY A 204 -2.72 8.33 -7.37
N LEU A 205 -2.57 7.66 -6.21
CA LEU A 205 -1.51 6.68 -5.99
C LEU A 205 -1.75 5.41 -6.81
N LEU A 206 -2.93 4.78 -6.66
CA LEU A 206 -3.25 3.51 -7.31
C LEU A 206 -3.23 3.60 -8.84
N SER A 207 -3.69 4.72 -9.40
CA SER A 207 -3.66 4.98 -10.85
C SER A 207 -2.24 4.95 -11.43
N SER A 208 -1.21 5.20 -10.61
CA SER A 208 0.19 5.23 -11.04
C SER A 208 0.74 3.85 -11.40
N PHE A 209 0.02 2.78 -11.07
CA PHE A 209 0.46 1.42 -11.35
C PHE A 209 -0.25 0.77 -12.55
N PHE A 210 -1.43 1.28 -12.95
CA PHE A 210 -2.16 0.72 -14.09
C PHE A 210 -1.54 1.14 -15.42
N PRO A 211 -1.50 0.26 -16.43
CA PRO A 211 -1.13 0.65 -17.79
C PRO A 211 -2.04 1.78 -18.28
N ARG A 212 -1.50 2.65 -19.13
CA ARG A 212 -2.24 3.80 -19.67
C ARG A 212 -2.57 3.58 -21.15
N LYS A 213 -3.68 4.12 -21.62
CA LYS A 213 -4.04 4.12 -23.04
C LYS A 213 -4.12 5.57 -23.53
N THR A 214 -3.30 5.89 -24.53
CA THR A 214 -3.31 7.22 -25.15
C THR A 214 -4.55 7.43 -26.00
N THR A 215 -4.84 8.68 -26.37
CA THR A 215 -5.95 9.01 -27.29
C THR A 215 -5.79 8.37 -28.67
N GLU A 216 -4.55 8.12 -29.12
CA GLU A 216 -4.24 7.37 -30.36
C GLU A 216 -4.37 5.84 -30.19
N GLY A 217 -4.72 5.37 -28.98
CA GLY A 217 -4.88 3.96 -28.67
C GLY A 217 -3.60 3.22 -28.30
N THR A 218 -2.47 3.92 -28.17
CA THR A 218 -1.19 3.32 -27.77
C THR A 218 -1.23 2.91 -26.30
N LEU A 219 -0.80 1.69 -25.99
CA LEU A 219 -0.68 1.23 -24.61
C LEU A 219 0.68 1.65 -24.04
N ARG A 220 0.67 2.26 -22.87
CA ARG A 220 1.85 2.73 -22.13
C ARG A 220 1.93 1.98 -20.80
N LEU A 221 3.14 1.89 -20.27
CA LEU A 221 3.37 1.40 -18.92
C LEU A 221 2.64 2.28 -17.89
N GLY A 222 2.30 1.68 -16.76
CA GLY A 222 1.98 2.41 -15.55
C GLY A 222 3.13 3.33 -15.17
N ARG A 223 2.82 4.42 -14.47
CA ARG A 223 3.78 5.46 -14.14
C ARG A 223 4.96 4.91 -13.32
N LEU A 224 4.72 4.02 -12.35
CA LEU A 224 5.79 3.39 -11.58
C LEU A 224 6.80 2.66 -12.49
N ASP A 225 6.32 1.76 -13.34
CA ASP A 225 7.18 0.98 -14.23
C ASP A 225 7.88 1.86 -15.28
N GLU A 226 7.19 2.88 -15.80
CA GLU A 226 7.82 3.87 -16.69
C GLU A 226 8.98 4.59 -16.01
N LEU A 227 8.83 4.99 -14.74
CA LEU A 227 9.89 5.65 -13.98
C LEU A 227 11.08 4.71 -13.75
N ILE A 228 10.85 3.47 -13.34
CA ILE A 228 11.90 2.46 -13.16
C ILE A 228 12.69 2.27 -14.46
N LEU A 229 12.00 2.01 -15.57
CA LEU A 229 12.64 1.80 -16.87
C LEU A 229 13.31 3.07 -17.43
N THR A 230 12.88 4.26 -16.99
CA THR A 230 13.54 5.52 -17.34
C THR A 230 14.84 5.74 -16.57
N ILE A 231 14.91 5.28 -15.32
CA ILE A 231 16.09 5.42 -14.46
C ILE A 231 17.17 4.40 -14.83
N LEU A 232 16.76 3.19 -15.23
CA LEU A 232 17.69 2.13 -15.60
C LEU A 232 18.55 2.54 -16.82
N SER A 233 19.86 2.44 -16.66
CA SER A 233 20.84 2.65 -17.73
C SER A 233 20.86 1.46 -18.68
N ALA A 234 21.10 1.72 -19.97
CA ALA A 234 21.37 0.68 -20.95
C ALA A 234 22.85 0.29 -21.03
N GLU A 235 23.74 1.15 -20.52
CA GLU A 235 25.19 0.98 -20.62
C GLU A 235 25.75 0.37 -19.33
N GLU A 236 25.21 0.76 -18.18
CA GLU A 236 25.73 0.43 -16.86
C GLU A 236 24.73 -0.37 -16.03
N TYR A 237 25.26 -1.30 -15.23
CA TYR A 237 24.49 -2.02 -14.22
C TYR A 237 24.30 -1.15 -12.97
N GLN A 238 23.09 -1.13 -12.42
CA GLN A 238 22.72 -0.33 -11.25
C GLN A 238 22.11 -1.20 -10.16
N THR A 239 22.45 -0.94 -8.90
CA THR A 239 21.78 -1.58 -7.75
C THR A 239 20.40 -0.97 -7.50
N ASP A 240 19.54 -1.65 -6.74
CA ASP A 240 18.24 -1.13 -6.31
C ASP A 240 18.38 0.19 -5.56
N VAL A 241 19.39 0.29 -4.66
CA VAL A 241 19.73 1.56 -3.97
C VAL A 241 20.07 2.67 -4.96
N SER A 242 20.79 2.37 -6.05
CA SER A 242 21.16 3.38 -7.05
C SER A 242 19.94 3.89 -7.81
N VAL A 243 19.00 3.00 -8.12
CA VAL A 243 17.71 3.36 -8.75
C VAL A 243 16.87 4.20 -7.77
N PHE A 244 16.76 3.77 -6.51
CA PHE A 244 16.03 4.48 -5.46
C PHE A 244 16.59 5.88 -5.20
N CYS A 245 17.91 6.01 -5.04
CA CYS A 245 18.61 7.26 -4.74
C CYS A 245 18.87 8.13 -5.99
N HIS A 246 18.33 7.77 -7.16
CA HIS A 246 18.61 8.48 -8.40
C HIS A 246 18.20 9.96 -8.31
N LYS A 247 19.10 10.86 -8.70
CA LYS A 247 18.95 12.32 -8.47
C LYS A 247 18.08 13.04 -9.52
N SER A 248 17.72 12.36 -10.61
CA SER A 248 16.85 12.93 -11.65
C SER A 248 15.42 13.16 -11.15
N GLN A 249 14.64 13.96 -11.88
CA GLN A 249 13.22 14.16 -11.60
C GLN A 249 12.42 12.84 -11.55
N PRO A 250 12.62 11.87 -12.49
CA PRO A 250 12.05 10.53 -12.35
C PRO A 250 12.40 9.83 -11.03
N GLY A 251 13.63 9.98 -10.54
CA GLY A 251 14.05 9.39 -9.26
C GLY A 251 13.35 10.02 -8.06
N VAL A 252 13.11 11.34 -8.08
CA VAL A 252 12.33 12.03 -7.04
C VAL A 252 10.88 11.52 -7.02
N GLU A 253 10.26 11.41 -8.19
CA GLU A 253 8.88 10.93 -8.32
C GLU A 253 8.74 9.44 -7.94
N LEU A 254 9.72 8.61 -8.32
CA LEU A 254 9.75 7.20 -7.91
C LEU A 254 9.83 7.07 -6.39
N ARG A 255 10.70 7.83 -5.72
CA ARG A 255 10.77 7.82 -4.24
C ARG A 255 9.48 8.27 -3.58
N GLU A 256 8.76 9.22 -4.18
CA GLU A 256 7.45 9.63 -3.67
C GLU A 256 6.44 8.48 -3.71
N LEU A 257 6.35 7.74 -4.82
CA LEU A 257 5.50 6.55 -4.92
C LEU A 257 5.96 5.45 -3.94
N LEU A 258 7.27 5.18 -3.87
CA LEU A 258 7.84 4.14 -3.01
C LEU A 258 7.69 4.46 -1.51
N SER A 259 7.55 5.73 -1.14
CA SER A 259 7.23 6.12 0.24
C SER A 259 5.88 5.56 0.73
N CYS A 260 5.04 5.11 -0.20
CA CYS A 260 3.76 4.46 0.05
C CYS A 260 3.74 2.96 -0.28
N THR A 261 4.84 2.35 -0.71
CA THR A 261 4.87 0.90 -0.98
C THR A 261 5.97 0.18 -0.23
N GLY A 262 6.89 0.94 0.38
CA GLY A 262 8.16 0.43 0.85
C GLY A 262 9.21 0.47 -0.25
N ASP A 263 10.46 0.70 0.15
CA ASP A 263 11.64 0.64 -0.71
C ASP A 263 11.92 -0.80 -1.20
N LEU A 264 11.70 -1.80 -0.35
CA LEU A 264 11.88 -3.20 -0.71
C LEU A 264 10.93 -3.67 -1.83
N PHE A 265 9.79 -3.00 -2.02
CA PHE A 265 8.94 -3.25 -3.18
C PHE A 265 9.64 -2.96 -4.52
N LEU A 266 10.59 -2.02 -4.56
CA LEU A 266 11.37 -1.74 -5.77
C LEU A 266 12.24 -2.93 -6.15
N GLU A 267 12.89 -3.56 -5.17
CA GLU A 267 13.72 -4.76 -5.36
C GLU A 267 12.88 -5.89 -5.95
N ASP A 268 11.74 -6.20 -5.32
CA ASP A 268 10.79 -7.21 -5.81
C ASP A 268 10.33 -6.90 -7.23
N ARG A 269 10.02 -5.64 -7.53
CA ARG A 269 9.52 -5.22 -8.83
C ARG A 269 10.60 -5.33 -9.92
N LEU A 270 11.84 -4.96 -9.62
CA LEU A 270 12.98 -5.14 -10.52
C LEU A 270 13.26 -6.63 -10.79
N ALA A 271 13.19 -7.46 -9.75
CA ALA A 271 13.30 -8.91 -9.89
C ALA A 271 12.16 -9.51 -10.72
N GLN A 272 10.93 -8.99 -10.63
CA GLN A 272 9.81 -9.39 -11.49
C GLN A 272 10.09 -9.03 -12.96
N TRP A 273 10.57 -7.82 -13.23
CA TRP A 273 10.95 -7.41 -14.60
C TRP A 273 12.07 -8.27 -15.19
N ALA A 274 13.07 -8.64 -14.39
CA ALA A 274 14.16 -9.51 -14.82
C ALA A 274 13.73 -10.97 -15.06
N ARG A 275 12.80 -11.50 -14.25
CA ARG A 275 12.27 -12.87 -14.37
C ARG A 275 11.20 -13.03 -15.45
N HIS A 276 10.51 -11.94 -15.82
CA HIS A 276 9.36 -11.98 -16.72
C HIS A 276 9.71 -12.68 -18.04
N ALA A 277 9.06 -13.80 -18.36
CA ALA A 277 9.47 -14.78 -19.38
C ALA A 277 9.70 -14.21 -20.80
N SER A 278 9.26 -12.99 -21.08
CA SER A 278 9.71 -12.19 -22.22
C SER A 278 11.08 -11.50 -21.99
N SER A 279 11.96 -12.11 -21.16
CA SER A 279 13.00 -11.58 -20.26
C SER A 279 14.18 -10.82 -20.87
N ALA A 280 13.98 -10.23 -22.03
CA ALA A 280 14.95 -9.39 -22.66
C ALA A 280 14.62 -7.90 -22.46
N PHE A 281 13.91 -7.48 -21.40
CA PHE A 281 13.64 -6.06 -21.13
C PHE A 281 14.59 -5.48 -20.08
N VAL A 282 14.78 -6.19 -18.97
CA VAL A 282 15.72 -5.85 -17.90
C VAL A 282 16.62 -7.05 -17.65
N GLU A 283 17.93 -6.84 -17.65
CA GLU A 283 18.91 -7.85 -17.27
C GLU A 283 19.18 -7.76 -15.76
N ARG A 284 19.45 -8.91 -15.13
CA ARG A 284 19.86 -9.01 -13.73
C ARG A 284 21.19 -9.75 -13.65
N ALA A 285 22.11 -9.24 -12.85
CA ALA A 285 23.37 -9.90 -12.50
C ALA A 285 23.60 -9.84 -10.97
N PRO A 286 24.49 -10.70 -10.42
CA PRO A 286 24.86 -10.62 -9.01
C PRO A 286 25.42 -9.24 -8.66
N GLY A 287 24.95 -8.69 -7.55
CA GLY A 287 25.37 -7.39 -7.05
C GLY A 287 26.65 -7.44 -6.21
N PRO A 288 27.13 -6.27 -5.76
CA PRO A 288 28.38 -6.16 -5.01
C PRO A 288 28.31 -6.69 -3.58
N ASN A 289 27.11 -6.82 -2.99
CA ASN A 289 26.93 -7.33 -1.63
C ASN A 289 25.65 -8.18 -1.51
N PRO A 290 25.76 -9.53 -1.48
CA PRO A 290 24.60 -10.42 -1.37
C PRO A 290 23.97 -10.47 0.03
N GLU A 291 24.59 -9.86 1.05
CA GLU A 291 24.04 -9.82 2.41
C GLU A 291 23.10 -8.62 2.64
N GLU A 292 23.10 -7.65 1.72
CA GLU A 292 22.23 -6.46 1.76
C GLU A 292 21.22 -6.54 0.61
N PRO A 293 19.91 -6.78 0.86
CA PRO A 293 18.91 -7.05 -0.19
C PRO A 293 18.96 -6.07 -1.38
N MET A 294 18.97 -4.76 -1.09
CA MET A 294 19.03 -3.70 -2.12
C MET A 294 20.38 -3.58 -2.88
N LYS A 295 21.36 -4.41 -2.54
CA LYS A 295 22.68 -4.52 -3.20
C LYS A 295 22.99 -5.97 -3.64
N SER A 296 22.06 -6.90 -3.42
CA SER A 296 22.21 -8.31 -3.78
C SER A 296 22.22 -8.52 -5.29
N PHE A 297 21.55 -7.64 -6.03
CA PHE A 297 21.50 -7.66 -7.49
C PHE A 297 21.80 -6.31 -8.11
N VAL A 298 22.18 -6.36 -9.38
CA VAL A 298 22.28 -5.19 -10.24
C VAL A 298 21.47 -5.42 -11.51
N TYR A 299 20.91 -4.34 -12.02
CA TYR A 299 19.96 -4.33 -13.12
C TYR A 299 20.41 -3.39 -14.24
N ARG A 300 20.09 -3.75 -15.47
CA ARG A 300 20.39 -2.96 -16.66
C ARG A 300 19.22 -3.03 -17.65
N LEU A 301 18.93 -1.91 -18.31
CA LEU A 301 17.94 -1.87 -19.38
C LEU A 301 18.53 -2.45 -20.67
N THR A 302 17.78 -3.30 -21.35
CA THR A 302 18.18 -3.84 -22.66
C THR A 302 17.70 -2.94 -23.81
N GLU A 303 18.10 -3.23 -25.04
CA GLU A 303 17.53 -2.59 -26.23
C GLU A 303 16.01 -2.77 -26.36
N ARG A 304 15.49 -3.95 -26.01
CA ARG A 304 14.05 -4.20 -26.04
C ARG A 304 13.35 -3.40 -24.94
N GLY A 305 13.99 -3.27 -23.76
CA GLY A 305 13.55 -2.44 -22.64
C GLY A 305 13.46 -0.97 -23.03
N MET A 306 14.47 -0.45 -23.73
CA MET A 306 14.45 0.89 -24.31
C MET A 306 13.27 1.06 -25.28
N ARG A 307 13.06 0.11 -26.19
CA ARG A 307 11.90 0.15 -27.10
C ARG A 307 10.57 0.13 -26.36
N LEU A 308 10.44 -0.67 -25.31
CA LEU A 308 9.22 -0.73 -24.49
C LEU A 308 8.96 0.60 -23.77
N ARG A 309 9.99 1.19 -23.15
CA ARG A 309 9.93 2.50 -22.51
C ARG A 309 9.50 3.59 -23.50
N ASP A 310 10.11 3.60 -24.68
CA ASP A 310 9.94 4.67 -25.65
C ASP A 310 8.64 4.52 -26.45
N LYS A 311 8.30 3.31 -26.89
CA LYS A 311 7.14 3.05 -27.77
C LYS A 311 5.90 2.55 -27.05
N GLY A 312 6.02 2.04 -25.83
CA GLY A 312 4.92 1.44 -25.08
C GLY A 312 4.78 -0.07 -25.30
N LEU A 313 3.66 -0.60 -24.83
CA LEU A 313 3.30 -2.01 -24.86
C LEU A 313 2.65 -2.38 -26.20
N ASN A 314 3.01 -3.52 -26.78
CA ASN A 314 2.23 -4.09 -27.90
C ASN A 314 1.01 -4.83 -27.36
N GLN A 315 1.16 -5.46 -26.20
CA GLN A 315 0.13 -6.20 -25.47
C GLN A 315 0.40 -6.06 -23.96
N LEU A 316 -0.63 -6.23 -23.14
CA LEU A 316 -0.49 -6.08 -21.68
C LEU A 316 0.54 -7.05 -21.08
N THR A 317 0.63 -8.26 -21.62
CA THR A 317 1.59 -9.29 -21.18
C THR A 317 3.06 -8.96 -21.48
N ASP A 318 3.35 -7.85 -22.15
CA ASP A 318 4.73 -7.37 -22.31
C ASP A 318 5.33 -6.86 -20.99
N ALA A 319 4.50 -6.55 -19.98
CA ALA A 319 4.92 -6.22 -18.62
C ALA A 319 4.56 -7.34 -17.64
N PRO A 320 5.36 -7.54 -16.56
CA PRO A 320 4.97 -8.45 -15.48
C PRO A 320 3.72 -7.93 -14.79
N SER A 321 2.80 -8.83 -14.49
CA SER A 321 1.57 -8.49 -13.79
C SER A 321 1.86 -7.94 -12.39
N LEU A 322 0.94 -7.13 -11.88
CA LEU A 322 1.06 -6.53 -10.55
C LEU A 322 -0.32 -6.53 -9.88
N PRO A 323 -0.54 -7.38 -8.86
CA PRO A 323 -1.76 -7.34 -8.05
C PRO A 323 -1.87 -6.01 -7.30
N ILE A 324 -3.04 -5.38 -7.38
CA ILE A 324 -3.34 -4.08 -6.76
C ILE A 324 -4.79 -4.07 -6.32
N ALA A 325 -5.02 -3.90 -5.02
CA ALA A 325 -6.35 -4.01 -4.45
C ALA A 325 -6.97 -5.37 -4.85
N GLY A 326 -8.24 -5.43 -5.23
CA GLY A 326 -8.86 -6.66 -5.74
C GLY A 326 -8.47 -7.05 -7.17
N ALA A 327 -7.85 -6.14 -7.93
CA ALA A 327 -7.53 -6.30 -9.34
C ALA A 327 -6.04 -6.59 -9.61
N GLU A 328 -5.66 -6.59 -10.88
CA GLU A 328 -4.29 -6.83 -11.33
C GLU A 328 -3.96 -5.92 -12.53
N ALA A 329 -2.91 -5.11 -12.41
CA ALA A 329 -2.37 -4.35 -13.53
C ALA A 329 -1.67 -5.30 -14.52
N TYR A 330 -1.83 -4.99 -15.81
CA TYR A 330 -1.34 -5.79 -16.94
C TYR A 330 -1.97 -7.19 -17.09
N SER A 331 -3.09 -7.46 -16.40
CA SER A 331 -3.79 -8.73 -16.52
C SER A 331 -4.39 -8.91 -17.93
N PRO A 332 -4.05 -9.97 -18.69
CA PRO A 332 -4.66 -10.24 -19.98
C PRO A 332 -6.11 -10.74 -19.87
N SER A 333 -6.48 -11.36 -18.75
CA SER A 333 -7.81 -11.93 -18.52
C SER A 333 -8.85 -10.90 -18.06
N ALA A 334 -8.40 -9.82 -17.43
CA ALA A 334 -9.25 -8.72 -16.95
C ALA A 334 -8.54 -7.38 -17.22
N PRO A 335 -8.44 -6.96 -18.49
CA PRO A 335 -7.57 -5.85 -18.88
C PRO A 335 -8.14 -4.51 -18.43
N LEU A 336 -7.49 -3.87 -17.46
CA LEU A 336 -7.80 -2.52 -16.99
C LEU A 336 -6.72 -1.53 -17.44
N VAL A 337 -7.13 -0.41 -18.02
CA VAL A 337 -6.24 0.69 -18.46
C VAL A 337 -6.74 2.03 -17.97
N LEU A 338 -5.79 2.92 -17.64
CA LEU A 338 -6.05 4.31 -17.33
C LEU A 338 -6.09 5.13 -18.63
N LEU A 339 -7.19 5.82 -18.88
CA LEU A 339 -7.34 6.75 -20.00
C LEU A 339 -6.65 8.08 -19.69
N GLU A 340 -6.34 8.87 -20.72
CA GLU A 340 -5.73 10.21 -20.55
C GLU A 340 -6.57 11.18 -19.72
N ASP A 341 -7.90 10.99 -19.69
CA ASP A 341 -8.82 11.76 -18.86
C ASP A 341 -8.84 11.33 -17.37
N GLY A 342 -8.02 10.36 -16.99
CA GLY A 342 -7.87 9.87 -15.62
C GLY A 342 -8.88 8.79 -15.20
N ARG A 343 -9.76 8.35 -16.10
CA ARG A 343 -10.70 7.25 -15.83
C ARG A 343 -10.05 5.88 -16.04
N LEU A 344 -10.40 4.92 -15.19
CA LEU A 344 -10.08 3.51 -15.41
C LEU A 344 -11.13 2.88 -16.33
N ALA A 345 -10.71 2.07 -17.29
CA ALA A 345 -11.59 1.42 -18.25
C ALA A 345 -11.14 -0.02 -18.54
N ARG A 346 -12.09 -0.87 -18.92
CA ARG A 346 -11.80 -2.20 -19.47
C ARG A 346 -11.47 -2.11 -20.97
N LEU A 347 -10.48 -2.88 -21.45
CA LEU A 347 -10.13 -2.96 -22.88
C LEU A 347 -11.06 -3.85 -23.69
#